data_AF-A0A0V1GBH4-F1
#
_entry.id   AF-A0A0V1GBH4-F1
#
_cell.length_a   1.000
_cell.length_b   1.000
_cell.length_c   1.000
_cell.angle_alpha   90.00
_cell.angle_beta   90.00
_cell.angle_gamma   90.00
#
_symmetry.space_group_name_H-M   'P 1'
#
loop_
_entity.id
_entity.type
_entity.pdbx_description
1 polymer ?
#
loop_
_entity_poly.entity_id
_entity_poly.type
_entity_poly.pdbx_seq_one_letter_code
_entity_poly.pdbx_strand_id
1 'polypeptide(L)' 'LVYRGRCYTLKRTNRNDKCWICASGMRGGPGKLYTNLDATEVMRTSEHADGCQVDPHTFYHQQQLNELKRLAAEDLR' A
#
# COMPACT_ATOMS: atom_id res chain seq x y z
N LEU A 1 -2.79 -0.92 0.38
CA LEU A 1 -1.62 -1.41 1.15
C LEU A 1 -1.31 -0.42 2.26
N VAL A 2 -1.02 -0.89 3.47
CA VAL A 2 -0.50 -0.05 4.56
C VAL A 2 0.99 -0.37 4.74
N TYR A 3 1.87 0.62 4.62
CA TYR A 3 3.31 0.44 4.81
C TYR A 3 3.91 1.65 5.54
N ARG A 4 4.67 1.42 6.60
CA ARG A 4 5.25 2.46 7.49
C ARG A 4 4.23 3.54 7.90
N GLY A 5 3.03 3.10 8.28
CA GLY A 5 1.94 4.00 8.71
C GLY A 5 1.19 4.70 7.57
N ARG A 6 1.53 4.45 6.30
CA ARG A 6 0.94 5.16 5.15
C ARG A 6 0.04 4.27 4.30
N CYS A 7 -1.02 4.86 3.76
CA CYS A 7 -1.96 4.20 2.87
C CYS A 7 -1.58 4.39 1.40
N TYR A 8 -1.48 3.27 0.69
CA TYR A 8 -1.23 3.25 -0.74
C TYR A 8 -2.37 2.55 -1.47
N THR A 9 -2.79 3.15 -2.57
CA THR A 9 -3.80 2.64 -3.49
C THR A 9 -3.12 1.94 -4.66
N LEU A 10 -3.64 0.78 -5.05
CA LEU A 10 -3.12 0.04 -6.19
C LEU A 10 -3.37 0.84 -7.46
N LYS A 11 -2.32 1.14 -8.21
CA LYS A 11 -2.43 1.82 -9.51
C LYS A 11 -2.28 0.86 -10.67
N ARG A 12 -1.33 -0.08 -10.57
CA ARG A 12 -1.06 -1.05 -11.64
C ARG A 12 -0.68 -2.39 -11.05
N THR A 13 -1.10 -3.45 -11.73
CA THR A 13 -0.61 -4.81 -11.54
C THR A 13 0.09 -5.21 -12.83
N ASN A 14 1.37 -5.53 -12.78
CA ASN A 14 2.08 -6.14 -13.89
C ASN A 14 2.21 -7.65 -13.64
N ARG A 15 2.92 -8.35 -14.54
CA ARG A 15 3.09 -9.81 -14.48
C ARG A 15 3.77 -10.28 -13.18
N ASN A 16 4.70 -9.49 -12.64
CA ASN A 16 5.54 -9.90 -11.51
C ASN A 16 5.44 -8.96 -10.28
N ASP A 17 4.90 -7.75 -10.46
CA ASP A 17 4.86 -6.74 -9.40
C ASP A 17 3.56 -5.93 -9.40
N LYS A 18 3.29 -5.28 -8.27
CA LYS A 18 2.19 -4.33 -8.09
C LYS A 18 2.76 -2.96 -7.77
N CYS A 19 2.28 -1.94 -8.48
CA CYS A 19 2.62 -0.55 -8.25
C CYS A 19 1.49 0.15 -7.49
N TRP A 20 1.86 0.76 -6.38
CA TRP A 20 0.99 1.47 -5.48
C TRP A 20 1.38 2.94 -5.41
N ILE A 21 0.39 3.81 -5.27
CA ILE A 21 0.57 5.24 -5.09
C ILE A 21 -0.01 5.69 -3.75
N CYS A 22 0.71 6.52 -3.01
CA CYS A 22 0.12 7.20 -1.86
C CYS A 22 -0.89 8.24 -2.35
N ALA A 23 -2.07 8.27 -1.71
CA ALA A 23 -3.16 9.17 -2.07
C ALA A 23 -2.97 10.62 -1.56
N SER A 24 -2.12 10.86 -0.55
CA SER A 24 -1.95 12.21 0.00
C SER A 24 -0.94 13.00 -0.83
N GLY A 25 -1.47 13.87 -1.69
CA GLY A 25 -0.68 14.89 -2.38
C GLY A 25 -0.54 16.14 -1.51
N MET A 26 0.49 16.22 -0.68
CA MET A 26 1.00 17.51 -0.19
C MET A 26 2.53 17.51 -0.12
N ARG A 27 3.12 18.56 -0.71
CA ARG A 27 4.56 18.90 -0.79
C ARG A 27 5.51 17.70 -0.92
N GLY A 28 5.72 17.23 -2.16
CA GLY A 28 6.74 16.22 -2.48
C GLY A 28 6.38 15.28 -3.62
N GLY A 29 5.13 15.29 -4.09
CA GLY A 29 4.65 14.38 -5.13
C GLY A 29 4.25 13.01 -4.60
N PRO A 30 3.57 12.18 -5.40
CA PRO A 30 2.99 10.93 -4.94
C PRO A 30 4.09 9.88 -4.72
N GLY A 31 4.28 9.48 -3.46
CA GLY A 31 5.13 8.34 -3.10
C GLY A 31 4.66 7.07 -3.81
N LYS A 32 5.56 6.41 -4.53
CA LYS A 32 5.34 5.13 -5.21
C LYS A 32 5.94 4.00 -4.42
N LEU A 33 5.22 2.88 -4.38
CA LEU A 33 5.65 1.67 -3.74
C LEU A 33 5.43 0.51 -4.71
N TYR A 34 6.41 -0.38 -4.81
CA TYR A 34 6.34 -1.57 -5.64
C TYR A 34 6.44 -2.80 -4.73
N THR A 35 5.50 -3.72 -4.86
CA THR A 35 5.50 -4.99 -4.15
C THR A 35 5.55 -6.16 -5.12
N ASN A 36 5.84 -7.35 -4.62
CA ASN A 36 5.55 -8.58 -5.34
C ASN A 36 4.04 -8.71 -5.66
N LEU A 37 3.69 -9.69 -6.50
CA LEU A 37 2.31 -9.90 -6.96
C LEU A 37 1.32 -10.11 -5.80
N ASP A 38 1.75 -10.73 -4.71
CA ASP A 38 0.90 -10.99 -3.54
C ASP A 38 0.85 -9.82 -2.54
N ALA A 39 1.63 -8.76 -2.79
CA ALA A 39 1.76 -7.60 -1.92
C ALA A 39 2.22 -7.92 -0.48
N THR A 40 2.96 -9.02 -0.32
CA THR A 40 3.54 -9.46 0.95
C THR A 40 4.90 -8.83 1.21
N GLU A 41 5.64 -8.50 0.16
CA GLU A 41 6.99 -7.93 0.25
C GLU A 41 7.10 -6.64 -0.56
N VAL A 42 7.72 -5.62 0.03
CA VAL A 42 8.01 -4.35 -0.64
C VAL A 42 9.35 -4.44 -1.34
N MET A 43 9.34 -4.42 -2.67
CA MET A 43 10.53 -4.54 -3.51
C MET A 43 11.22 -3.19 -3.73
N ARG A 44 10.44 -2.11 -3.91
CA ARG A 44 10.98 -0.75 -4.12
C ARG A 44 10.08 0.31 -3.50
N THR A 45 10.69 1.36 -2.97
CA THR A 45 10.00 2.57 -2.51
C THR A 45 10.65 3.79 -3.17
N SER A 46 9.87 4.82 -3.50
CA SER A 46 10.42 6.10 -3.96
C SER A 46 10.71 7.04 -2.78
N GLU A 47 11.85 7.73 -2.81
CA GLU A 47 12.34 8.66 -1.78
C GLU A 47 11.34 9.76 -1.36
N HIS A 48 10.44 10.18 -2.26
CA HIS A 48 9.41 11.19 -1.97
C HIS A 48 8.19 10.65 -1.19
N ALA A 49 8.26 9.45 -0.64
CA ALA A 49 7.18 8.87 0.16
C ALA A 49 6.97 9.57 1.51
N ASP A 50 7.88 10.44 1.94
CA ASP A 50 7.86 11.04 3.28
C ASP A 50 6.87 12.20 3.48
N GLY A 51 6.43 12.87 2.40
CA GLY A 51 5.42 13.94 2.46
C GLY A 51 3.97 13.46 2.58
N CYS A 52 3.75 12.16 2.66
CA CYS A 52 2.43 11.54 2.58
C CYS A 52 1.71 11.65 3.95
N GLN A 53 0.91 12.69 4.18
CA GLN A 53 0.06 12.80 5.38
C GLN A 53 -1.09 11.80 5.33
N VAL A 54 -1.23 11.05 6.41
CA VAL A 54 -2.17 9.93 6.52
C VAL A 54 -3.52 10.49 6.95
N ASP A 55 -4.57 10.24 6.15
CA ASP A 55 -5.94 10.38 6.61
C ASP A 55 -6.26 9.20 7.57
N PRO A 56 -6.50 9.45 8.88
CA PRO A 56 -6.68 8.39 9.87
C PRO A 56 -7.86 7.46 9.56
N HIS A 57 -8.91 7.99 8.93
CA HIS A 57 -10.08 7.23 8.54
C HIS A 57 -9.75 6.22 7.43
N THR A 58 -9.03 6.66 6.40
CA THR A 58 -8.56 5.79 5.32
C THR A 58 -7.58 4.73 5.84
N PHE A 59 -6.76 5.07 6.84
CA PHE A 59 -5.87 4.11 7.51
C PHE A 59 -6.64 2.98 8.20
N TYR A 60 -7.62 3.33 9.02
CA TYR A 60 -8.43 2.35 9.74
C TYR A 60 -9.15 1.38 8.78
N HIS A 61 -9.82 1.91 7.77
CA HIS A 61 -10.50 1.09 6.75
C HIS A 61 -9.53 0.16 6.02
N GLN A 62 -8.36 0.67 5.64
CA GLN A 62 -7.38 -0.12 4.91
C GLN A 62 -6.73 -1.21 5.76
N GLN A 63 -6.57 -0.97 7.06
CA GLN A 63 -6.10 -1.95 8.03
C GLN A 63 -7.09 -3.11 8.17
N GLN A 64 -8.39 -2.81 8.38
CA GLN A 64 -9.42 -3.86 8.47
C GLN A 64 -9.49 -4.72 7.20
N LEU A 65 -9.35 -4.10 6.02
CA LEU A 65 -9.28 -4.81 4.74
C LEU A 65 -8.08 -5.76 4.64
N ASN A 66 -6.93 -5.40 5.22
CA ASN A 66 -5.76 -6.26 5.20
C ASN A 66 -5.91 -7.43 6.16
N GLU A 67 -6.50 -7.22 7.34
CA GLU A 67 -6.83 -8.30 8.28
C GLU A 67 -7.80 -9.30 7.65
N LEU A 68 -8.86 -8.82 6.99
CA LEU A 68 -9.82 -9.68 6.29
C LEU A 68 -9.14 -10.53 5.21
N LYS A 69 -8.20 -9.95 4.45
CA LYS A 69 -7.43 -10.68 3.44
C LYS A 69 -6.49 -11.71 4.05
N ARG A 70 -5.89 -11.42 5.21
CA ARG A 70 -5.05 -12.39 5.93
C ARG A 70 -5.88 -13.59 6.36
N LEU A 71 -7.05 -13.34 6.97
CA LEU A 71 -7.97 -14.40 7.38
C LEU A 71 -8.43 -15.23 6.18
N ALA A 72 -8.80 -14.59 5.06
CA ALA A 72 -9.20 -15.30 3.86
C ALA A 72 -8.07 -16.14 3.23
N ALA A 73 -6.81 -15.71 3.36
CA ALA A 73 -5.66 -16.46 2.90
C ALA A 73 -5.29 -17.63 3.85
N GLU A 74 -5.60 -17.50 5.14
CA GLU A 74 -5.44 -18.57 6.14
C GLU A 74 -6.54 -19.64 6.01
N ASP A 75 -7.76 -19.25 5.63
CA ASP A 75 -8.90 -20.15 5.40
C ASP A 75 -8.74 -21.02 4.13
N LEU A 76 -7.92 -20.56 3.18
CA LEU A 76 -7.61 -21.30 1.94
C LEU A 76 -6.46 -22.33 2.10
N ARG A 77 -5.93 -22.54 3.32
CA ARG A 77 -4.90 -23.55 3.62
C ARG A 77 -5.48 -24.84 4.15
#